data_AF-A0AAV2T0Q7-F1
#
_entry.id   AF-A0AAV2T0Q7-F1
#
_cell.length_a   1.000
_cell.length_b   1.000
_cell.length_c   1.000
_cell.angle_alpha   90.00
_cell.angle_beta   90.00
_cell.angle_gamma   90.00
#
_symmetry.space_group_name_H-M   'P 1'
#
loop_
_entity.id
_entity.type
_entity.pdbx_description
1 polymer ?
#
loop_
_entity_poly.entity_id
_entity_poly.type
_entity_poly.pdbx_seq_one_letter_code
_entity_poly.pdbx_strand_id
1 'polypeptide(L)'
;MIPYDSDMDISVLGSAEKKLRQLGTPRDQIKNGQFNLVLRIGSRCTTSRATRQDCYGRAVCAQTDICAFCGPVGRVFYEFGVYMDVFLLHLEIRFDDKQRPIAFGYLDEKRNRFGSDLDGLFPLKSCKFLGLDVPCPRDPATLLRPLYGKDFMKPPKRCNQVLRNWVESS
;
A
#
# COMPACT_ATOMS: atom_id res chain seq x y z
N MET A 1 -3.27 -10.15 9.73
CA MET A 1 -2.13 -10.38 8.82
C MET A 1 -2.11 -11.85 8.44
N ILE A 2 -1.89 -12.16 7.17
CA ILE A 2 -1.72 -13.55 6.75
C ILE A 2 -0.41 -14.06 7.39
N PRO A 3 -0.39 -15.22 8.06
CA PRO A 3 0.76 -15.60 8.91
C PRO A 3 2.11 -15.79 8.20
N TYR A 4 2.12 -15.93 6.88
CA TYR A 4 3.31 -16.05 6.04
C TYR A 4 3.57 -14.81 5.18
N ASP A 5 2.84 -13.72 5.45
CA ASP A 5 3.10 -12.41 4.86
C ASP A 5 4.23 -11.71 5.62
N SER A 6 4.96 -10.82 4.96
CA SER A 6 6.09 -10.09 5.55
C SER A 6 5.83 -8.61 5.82
N ASP A 7 4.81 -8.05 5.18
CA ASP A 7 4.49 -6.63 5.22
C ASP A 7 2.98 -6.38 5.32
N MET A 8 2.63 -5.10 5.45
CA MET A 8 1.26 -4.64 5.52
C MET A 8 1.07 -3.47 4.57
N ASP A 9 -0.04 -3.45 3.85
CA ASP A 9 -0.41 -2.34 3.00
C ASP A 9 -1.65 -1.63 3.53
N ILE A 10 -1.62 -0.30 3.49
CA ILE A 10 -2.80 0.54 3.66
C ILE A 10 -2.96 1.47 2.47
N SER A 11 -4.21 1.82 2.17
CA SER A 11 -4.55 2.85 1.21
C SER A 11 -5.16 4.05 1.91
N VAL A 12 -4.75 5.23 1.49
CA VAL A 12 -5.28 6.52 1.97
C VAL A 12 -5.78 7.33 0.78
N LEU A 13 -6.80 8.15 0.99
CA LEU A 13 -7.27 9.05 -0.06
C LEU A 13 -6.16 10.02 -0.46
N GLY A 14 -6.00 10.24 -1.77
CA GLY A 14 -5.03 11.20 -2.32
C GLY A 14 -5.22 12.62 -1.78
N SER A 15 -6.44 12.99 -1.40
CA SER A 15 -6.74 14.26 -0.72
C SER A 15 -6.02 14.41 0.63
N ALA A 16 -5.58 13.32 1.25
CA ALA A 16 -4.82 13.33 2.49
C ALA A 16 -3.30 13.44 2.28
N GLU A 17 -2.79 13.44 1.04
CA GLU A 17 -1.34 13.43 0.76
C GLU A 17 -0.63 14.62 1.41
N LYS A 18 -1.22 15.82 1.33
CA LYS A 18 -0.64 17.02 1.97
C LYS A 18 -0.46 16.83 3.47
N LYS A 19 -1.45 16.22 4.14
CA LYS A 19 -1.40 15.92 5.57
C LYS A 19 -0.37 14.85 5.88
N LEU A 20 -0.28 13.79 5.06
CA LEU A 20 0.76 12.78 5.20
C LEU A 20 2.16 13.39 5.09
N ARG A 21 2.37 14.31 4.14
CA ARG A 21 3.64 15.04 3.98
C ARG A 21 4.01 15.89 5.19
N GLN A 22 3.03 16.43 5.90
CA GLN A 22 3.24 17.17 7.15
C GLN A 22 3.54 16.27 8.34
N LEU A 23 3.03 15.04 8.34
CA LEU A 23 3.25 14.04 9.40
C LEU A 23 4.54 13.24 9.20
N GLY A 24 5.19 13.36 8.04
CA GLY A 24 6.41 12.64 7.72
C GLY A 24 7.55 12.97 8.69
N THR A 25 8.29 11.96 9.11
CA THR A 25 9.49 12.14 9.92
C THR A 25 10.56 12.82 9.08
N PRO A 26 11.12 13.96 9.52
CA PRO A 26 12.26 14.59 8.85
C PRO A 26 13.44 13.61 8.73
N ARG A 27 14.15 13.61 7.59
CA ARG A 27 15.18 12.60 7.29
C ARG A 27 16.33 12.58 8.31
N ASP A 28 16.68 13.75 8.82
CA ASP A 28 17.69 13.96 9.86
C ASP A 28 17.23 13.52 11.27
N GLN A 29 15.94 13.19 11.43
CA GLN A 29 15.35 12.80 12.71
C GLN A 29 14.90 11.33 12.75
N ILE A 30 15.17 10.57 11.68
CA ILE A 30 14.81 9.16 11.62
C ILE A 30 15.64 8.35 12.63
N LYS A 31 14.98 7.56 13.48
CA LYS A 31 15.63 6.77 14.55
C LYS A 31 15.18 5.32 14.53
N ASN A 32 16.14 4.39 14.64
CA ASN A 32 15.85 2.95 14.78
C ASN A 32 15.13 2.67 16.11
N GLY A 33 14.19 1.71 16.10
CA GLY A 33 13.41 1.34 17.29
C GLY A 33 12.29 2.33 17.64
N GLN A 34 11.98 3.26 16.73
CA GLN A 34 10.86 4.17 16.81
C GLN A 34 10.02 4.07 15.55
N PHE A 35 8.74 4.39 15.65
CA PHE A 35 7.90 4.51 14.46
C PHE A 35 8.27 5.79 13.70
N ASN A 36 8.72 5.63 12.45
CA ASN A 36 9.04 6.72 11.55
C ASN A 36 8.14 6.64 10.32
N LEU A 37 7.46 7.74 9.98
CA LEU A 37 6.76 7.85 8.70
C LEU A 37 7.74 8.40 7.67
N VAL A 38 8.38 7.52 6.91
CA VAL A 38 9.31 7.91 5.85
C VAL A 38 8.51 8.08 4.57
N LEU A 39 8.71 9.18 3.87
CA LEU A 39 8.00 9.50 2.62
C LEU A 39 8.94 9.45 1.42
N ARG A 40 8.42 9.00 0.29
CA ARG A 40 9.18 9.09 -0.97
C ARG A 40 9.38 10.56 -1.34
N ILE A 41 10.50 10.81 -2.01
CA ILE A 41 10.79 12.11 -2.61
C ILE A 41 10.31 12.07 -4.06
N GLY A 42 9.48 13.05 -4.44
CA GLY A 42 8.96 13.18 -5.80
C GLY A 42 7.86 12.16 -6.15
N SER A 43 7.75 11.91 -7.45
CA SER A 43 6.77 11.01 -8.04
C SER A 43 7.16 9.54 -7.84
N ARG A 44 6.17 8.65 -8.01
CA ARG A 44 6.40 7.20 -7.98
C ARG A 44 7.32 6.77 -9.13
N CYS A 45 8.22 5.85 -8.86
CA CYS A 45 8.96 5.13 -9.90
C CYS A 45 8.02 4.40 -10.87
N THR A 46 8.15 4.67 -12.16
CA THR A 46 7.50 3.88 -13.22
C THR A 46 8.25 2.59 -13.54
N THR A 47 9.55 2.53 -13.22
CA THR A 47 10.41 1.35 -13.44
C THR A 47 11.25 1.05 -12.19
N SER A 48 11.61 -0.22 -11.99
CA SER A 48 12.39 -0.67 -10.82
C SER A 48 13.81 -0.08 -10.74
N ARG A 49 14.32 0.45 -11.86
CA ARG A 49 15.64 1.09 -11.98
C ARG A 49 15.63 2.58 -11.69
N ALA A 50 14.48 3.19 -11.41
CA ALA A 50 14.44 4.62 -11.15
C ALA A 50 15.15 4.98 -9.83
N THR A 51 15.73 6.18 -9.83
CA THR A 51 16.60 6.69 -8.77
C THR A 51 15.82 6.86 -7.47
N ARG A 52 16.31 6.24 -6.40
CA ARG A 52 15.83 6.41 -5.02
C ARG A 52 16.77 7.36 -4.30
N GLN A 53 16.37 7.85 -3.13
CA GLN A 53 17.25 8.64 -2.27
C GLN A 53 17.41 7.97 -0.91
N ASP A 54 18.66 7.66 -0.57
CA ASP A 54 19.02 7.16 0.75
C ASP A 54 18.78 8.22 1.84
N CYS A 55 18.93 7.88 3.12
CA CYS A 55 18.60 8.78 4.22
C CYS A 55 19.49 10.04 4.27
N TYR A 56 20.63 10.03 3.58
CA TYR A 56 21.53 11.17 3.42
C TYR A 56 21.24 12.00 2.16
N GLY A 57 20.17 11.66 1.42
CA GLY A 57 19.77 12.33 0.19
C GLY A 57 20.57 11.91 -1.05
N ARG A 58 21.41 10.88 -0.94
CA ARG A 58 22.23 10.39 -2.05
C ARG A 58 21.37 9.52 -2.98
N ALA A 59 21.54 9.73 -4.28
CA ALA A 59 20.90 8.92 -5.30
C ALA A 59 21.40 7.48 -5.25
N VAL A 60 20.48 6.51 -5.17
CA VAL A 60 20.79 5.07 -5.13
C VAL A 60 19.86 4.28 -6.05
N CYS A 61 20.38 3.20 -6.63
CA CYS A 61 19.66 2.35 -7.60
C CYS A 61 18.94 1.15 -6.95
N ALA A 62 19.10 0.96 -5.64
CA ALA A 62 18.51 -0.13 -4.86
C ALA A 62 18.06 0.37 -3.48
N GLN A 63 17.30 -0.45 -2.74
CA GLN A 63 16.90 -0.14 -1.36
C GLN A 63 18.07 -0.38 -0.41
N THR A 64 18.98 0.58 -0.32
CA THR A 64 20.19 0.53 0.52
C THR A 64 19.92 0.83 1.99
N ASP A 65 18.83 1.55 2.29
CA ASP A 65 18.36 1.86 3.63
C ASP A 65 16.83 2.06 3.67
N ILE A 66 16.29 2.46 4.82
CA ILE A 66 14.86 2.71 5.04
C ILE A 66 14.29 3.88 4.22
N CYS A 67 15.12 4.78 3.73
CA CYS A 67 14.68 5.92 2.94
C CYS A 67 14.74 5.66 1.43
N ALA A 68 15.56 4.69 1.02
CA ALA A 68 15.80 4.30 -0.36
C ALA A 68 14.63 3.49 -0.95
N PHE A 69 13.47 4.11 -1.12
CA PHE A 69 12.35 3.56 -1.89
C PHE A 69 11.72 4.63 -2.78
N CYS A 70 10.97 4.21 -3.79
CA CYS A 70 10.34 5.13 -4.73
C CYS A 70 8.89 4.76 -5.11
N GLY A 71 8.31 3.88 -4.33
CA GLY A 71 6.91 3.43 -4.33
C GLY A 71 6.83 2.43 -3.18
N PRO A 72 5.95 2.56 -2.17
CA PRO A 72 4.74 3.41 -1.94
C PRO A 72 4.95 4.94 -1.81
N VAL A 73 3.89 5.72 -1.46
CA VAL A 73 4.05 7.17 -1.11
C VAL A 73 4.79 7.35 0.20
N GLY A 74 4.60 6.42 1.13
CA GLY A 74 5.31 6.39 2.39
C GLY A 74 5.36 5.00 2.99
N ARG A 75 6.23 4.84 3.97
CA ARG A 75 6.39 3.64 4.78
C ARG A 75 6.43 4.02 6.24
N VAL A 76 5.68 3.32 7.06
CA VAL A 76 5.84 3.38 8.52
C VAL A 76 6.87 2.31 8.90
N PHE A 77 8.06 2.72 9.29
CA PHE A 77 9.15 1.84 9.71
C PHE A 77 9.27 1.83 11.23
N TYR A 78 9.48 0.66 11.82
CA TYR A 78 10.01 0.51 13.18
C TYR A 78 11.50 0.13 13.15
N GLU A 79 11.84 -0.83 12.29
CA GLU A 79 13.19 -1.31 12.00
C GLU A 79 13.32 -1.71 10.52
N PHE A 80 14.56 -1.92 10.05
CA PHE A 80 14.78 -2.30 8.65
C PHE A 80 14.16 -3.68 8.36
N GLY A 81 13.33 -3.74 7.32
CA GLY A 81 12.64 -4.96 6.91
C GLY A 81 11.25 -5.17 7.54
N VAL A 82 10.87 -4.36 8.54
CA VAL A 82 9.53 -4.40 9.15
C VAL A 82 8.83 -3.07 8.92
N TYR A 83 7.89 -3.05 7.97
CA TYR A 83 7.23 -1.83 7.55
C TYR A 83 5.76 -2.04 7.14
N MET A 84 5.03 -0.93 7.19
CA MET A 84 3.71 -0.79 6.59
C MET A 84 3.80 0.17 5.41
N ASP A 85 3.42 -0.29 4.23
CA ASP A 85 3.38 0.49 3.00
C ASP A 85 2.09 1.33 2.95
N VAL A 86 2.23 2.61 2.62
CA VAL A 86 1.13 3.58 2.51
C VAL A 86 0.97 3.99 1.05
N PHE A 87 -0.12 3.57 0.41
CA PHE A 87 -0.43 3.91 -0.99
C PHE A 87 -1.52 4.97 -1.09
N LEU A 88 -1.44 5.83 -2.11
CA LEU A 88 -2.53 6.75 -2.41
C LEU A 88 -3.63 6.07 -3.24
N LEU A 89 -4.86 6.50 -3.00
CA LEU A 89 -6.03 6.20 -3.80
C LEU A 89 -6.67 7.53 -4.22
N HIS A 90 -6.61 7.85 -5.51
CA HIS A 90 -7.13 9.11 -6.04
C HIS A 90 -8.52 8.89 -6.61
N LEU A 91 -9.49 9.69 -6.20
CA LEU A 91 -10.80 9.73 -6.86
C LEU A 91 -10.66 10.52 -8.15
N GLU A 92 -11.06 9.94 -9.27
CA GLU A 92 -10.82 10.51 -10.60
C GLU A 92 -12.04 10.38 -11.50
N ILE A 93 -12.29 11.42 -12.29
CA ILE A 93 -13.18 11.38 -13.44
C ILE A 93 -12.29 11.15 -14.67
N ARG A 94 -12.60 10.11 -15.44
CA ARG A 94 -11.95 9.84 -16.73
C ARG A 94 -12.75 10.48 -17.85
N PHE A 95 -12.04 11.02 -18.82
CA PHE A 95 -12.60 11.69 -19.98
C PHE A 95 -12.21 10.94 -21.27
N ASP A 96 -13.03 11.06 -22.31
CA ASP A 96 -12.65 10.64 -23.67
C ASP A 96 -11.78 11.69 -24.37
N ASP A 97 -11.37 11.41 -25.61
CA ASP A 97 -10.55 12.31 -26.43
C ASP A 97 -11.22 13.67 -26.72
N LYS A 98 -12.54 13.77 -26.51
CA LYS A 98 -13.34 15.00 -26.68
C LYS A 98 -13.61 15.71 -25.35
N GLN A 99 -12.89 15.36 -24.27
CA GLN A 99 -13.06 15.92 -22.94
C GLN A 99 -14.45 15.69 -22.33
N ARG A 100 -15.13 14.60 -22.71
CA ARG A 100 -16.42 14.22 -22.13
C ARG A 100 -16.21 13.17 -21.04
N PRO A 101 -16.85 13.29 -19.87
CA PRO A 101 -16.68 12.34 -18.78
C PRO A 101 -17.26 10.97 -19.18
N ILE A 102 -16.45 9.91 -19.06
CA ILE A 102 -16.83 8.53 -19.40
C ILE A 102 -16.88 7.60 -18.19
N ALA A 103 -16.17 7.92 -17.10
CA ALA A 103 -16.20 7.13 -15.88
C ALA A 103 -15.86 8.00 -14.67
N PHE A 104 -16.44 7.67 -13.52
CA PHE A 104 -16.01 8.15 -12.22
C PHE A 104 -15.60 6.95 -11.37
N GLY A 105 -14.48 7.06 -10.68
CA GLY A 105 -13.90 5.93 -9.96
C GLY A 105 -12.68 6.33 -9.16
N TYR A 106 -11.77 5.39 -8.98
CA TYR A 106 -10.53 5.59 -8.26
C TYR A 106 -9.32 5.02 -8.98
N LEU A 107 -8.20 5.73 -8.93
CA LEU A 107 -6.88 5.23 -9.29
C LEU A 107 -6.19 4.69 -8.04
N ASP A 108 -5.97 3.38 -8.02
CA ASP A 108 -5.16 2.72 -7.00
C ASP A 108 -3.69 2.82 -7.39
N GLU A 109 -2.92 3.57 -6.60
CA GLU A 109 -1.51 3.76 -6.86
C GLU A 109 -0.75 2.44 -6.79
N LYS A 110 -0.96 1.59 -5.77
CA LYS A 110 -0.26 0.30 -5.60
C LYS A 110 -0.28 -0.49 -6.89
N ARG A 111 -1.46 -0.60 -7.49
CA ARG A 111 -1.72 -1.38 -8.71
C ARG A 111 -1.51 -0.61 -10.02
N ASN A 112 -1.40 0.71 -9.96
CA ASN A 112 -1.49 1.60 -11.12
C ASN A 112 -2.72 1.26 -12.00
N ARG A 113 -3.88 1.05 -11.35
CA ARG A 113 -5.11 0.56 -11.99
C ARG A 113 -6.30 1.38 -11.56
N PHE A 114 -7.18 1.67 -12.52
CA PHE A 114 -8.46 2.32 -12.24
C PHE A 114 -9.54 1.28 -11.92
N GLY A 115 -10.32 1.57 -10.87
CA GLY A 115 -11.54 0.86 -10.53
C GLY A 115 -12.73 1.81 -10.57
N SER A 116 -13.84 1.37 -11.15
CA SER A 116 -15.10 2.14 -11.21
C SER A 116 -16.06 1.82 -10.06
N ASP A 117 -15.82 0.75 -9.30
CA ASP A 117 -16.71 0.33 -8.21
C ASP A 117 -16.44 1.12 -6.93
N LEU A 118 -16.99 2.33 -6.87
CA LEU A 118 -16.96 3.16 -5.67
C LEU A 118 -17.93 2.67 -4.60
N ASP A 119 -18.97 1.92 -4.98
CA ASP A 119 -19.96 1.39 -4.04
C ASP A 119 -19.41 0.22 -3.22
N GLY A 120 -18.55 -0.61 -3.80
CA GLY A 120 -17.79 -1.60 -3.04
C GLY A 120 -16.76 -0.97 -2.11
N LEU A 121 -16.30 0.24 -2.39
CA LEU A 121 -15.29 0.93 -1.60
C LEU A 121 -15.90 1.78 -0.46
N PHE A 122 -16.88 2.63 -0.74
CA PHE A 122 -17.41 3.64 0.19
C PHE A 122 -18.90 3.46 0.51
N PRO A 123 -19.40 3.92 1.68
CA PRO A 123 -18.58 4.37 2.79
C PRO A 123 -17.83 3.19 3.39
N LEU A 124 -16.72 3.51 4.03
CA LEU A 124 -15.93 2.52 4.74
C LEU A 124 -16.76 1.96 5.90
N LYS A 125 -16.66 0.66 6.13
CA LYS A 125 -17.21 -0.01 7.30
C LYS A 125 -16.11 -0.30 8.31
N SER A 126 -16.45 -0.38 9.59
CA SER A 126 -15.50 -0.87 10.59
C SER A 126 -15.26 -2.37 10.38
N CYS A 127 -14.00 -2.80 10.43
CA CYS A 127 -13.65 -4.21 10.48
C CYS A 127 -12.47 -4.45 11.44
N LYS A 128 -12.32 -5.70 11.90
CA LYS A 128 -11.23 -6.09 12.80
C LYS A 128 -9.98 -6.45 12.01
N PHE A 129 -8.86 -5.82 12.35
CA PHE A 129 -7.54 -6.17 11.83
C PHE A 129 -6.51 -6.16 12.95
N LEU A 130 -5.88 -7.32 13.21
CA LEU A 130 -4.93 -7.50 14.33
C LEU A 130 -5.48 -7.03 15.69
N GLY A 131 -6.79 -7.24 15.92
CA GLY A 131 -7.48 -6.82 17.15
C GLY A 131 -7.97 -5.36 17.15
N LEU A 132 -7.52 -4.53 16.21
CA LEU A 132 -7.91 -3.13 16.07
C LEU A 132 -9.19 -2.98 15.23
N ASP A 133 -10.01 -1.98 15.57
CA ASP A 133 -11.10 -1.53 14.71
C ASP A 133 -10.55 -0.54 13.68
N VAL A 134 -10.58 -0.92 12.41
CA VAL A 134 -10.03 -0.14 11.31
C VAL A 134 -11.09 0.08 10.22
N PRO A 135 -11.00 1.17 9.44
CA PRO A 135 -11.88 1.39 8.31
C PRO A 135 -11.51 0.48 7.14
N CYS A 136 -12.50 -0.22 6.61
CA CYS A 136 -12.36 -1.20 5.53
C CYS A 136 -13.38 -0.89 4.41
N PRO A 137 -13.13 -1.33 3.17
CA PRO A 137 -14.09 -1.19 2.08
C PRO A 137 -15.49 -1.73 2.45
N ARG A 138 -16.56 -1.09 1.95
CA ARG A 138 -17.95 -1.52 2.18
C ARG A 138 -18.14 -2.99 1.86
N ASP A 139 -17.68 -3.40 0.68
CA ASP A 139 -17.62 -4.79 0.23
C ASP A 139 -16.21 -5.14 -0.28
N PRO A 140 -15.34 -5.68 0.58
CA PRO A 140 -13.99 -6.08 0.19
C PRO A 140 -13.97 -7.11 -0.95
N ALA A 141 -15.03 -7.91 -1.12
CA ALA A 141 -15.05 -8.94 -2.15
C ALA A 141 -15.06 -8.36 -3.57
N THR A 142 -15.64 -7.18 -3.78
CA THR A 142 -15.63 -6.53 -5.11
C THR A 142 -14.24 -6.07 -5.52
N LEU A 143 -13.38 -5.78 -4.54
CA LEU A 143 -11.98 -5.42 -4.75
C LEU A 143 -11.09 -6.65 -4.87
N LEU A 144 -11.30 -7.67 -4.02
CA LEU A 144 -10.41 -8.82 -3.89
C LEU A 144 -10.67 -9.90 -4.96
N ARG A 145 -11.92 -10.16 -5.36
CA ARG A 145 -12.24 -11.20 -6.36
C ARG A 145 -11.58 -10.97 -7.72
N PRO A 146 -11.59 -9.75 -8.30
CA PRO A 146 -10.90 -9.51 -9.57
C PRO A 146 -9.38 -9.61 -9.48
N LEU A 147 -8.81 -9.58 -8.27
CA LEU A 147 -7.36 -9.62 -8.03
C LEU A 147 -6.85 -11.03 -7.75
N TYR A 148 -7.54 -11.74 -6.86
CA TYR A 148 -7.09 -13.01 -6.31
C TYR A 148 -7.99 -14.20 -6.73
N GLY A 149 -9.01 -13.93 -7.57
CA GLY A 149 -9.95 -14.93 -8.03
C GLY A 149 -11.15 -15.12 -7.09
N LYS A 150 -12.07 -16.00 -7.48
CA LYS A 150 -13.31 -16.28 -6.72
C LYS A 150 -13.01 -16.86 -5.34
N ASP A 151 -11.92 -17.62 -5.22
CA ASP A 151 -11.49 -18.30 -4.00
C ASP A 151 -10.45 -17.50 -3.21
N PHE A 152 -10.44 -16.17 -3.31
CA PHE A 152 -9.47 -15.31 -2.62
C PHE A 152 -9.41 -15.48 -1.09
N MET A 153 -10.46 -16.05 -0.49
CA MET A 153 -10.52 -16.38 0.93
C MET A 153 -9.89 -17.74 1.27
N LYS A 154 -9.64 -18.62 0.29
CA LYS A 154 -8.94 -19.89 0.49
C LYS A 154 -7.44 -19.60 0.56
N PRO A 155 -6.77 -19.85 1.70
CA PRO A 155 -5.34 -19.59 1.79
C PRO A 155 -4.57 -20.57 0.88
N PRO A 156 -3.65 -20.09 0.04
CA PRO A 156 -2.83 -20.96 -0.81
C PRO A 156 -1.92 -21.87 0.00
N LYS A 157 -1.62 -21.54 1.25
CA LYS A 157 -0.76 -22.35 2.12
C LYS A 157 -1.43 -22.67 3.45
N ARG A 158 -1.08 -23.83 4.02
CA ARG A 158 -1.46 -24.28 5.37
C ARG A 158 -0.20 -24.58 6.17
N CYS A 159 -0.28 -24.36 7.49
CA CYS A 159 0.82 -24.71 8.38
C CYS A 159 0.79 -26.23 8.62
N ASN A 160 1.86 -26.91 8.25
CA ASN A 160 2.12 -28.27 8.71
C ASN A 160 2.72 -28.17 10.12
N GLN A 161 1.91 -28.49 11.13
CA GLN A 161 2.31 -28.40 12.54
C GLN A 161 3.43 -29.39 12.92
N VAL A 162 3.54 -30.51 12.21
CA VAL A 162 4.57 -31.53 12.44
C VAL A 162 5.93 -31.06 11.92
N LEU A 163 5.94 -30.60 10.66
CA LEU A 163 7.16 -30.12 10.00
C LEU A 163 7.50 -28.66 10.33
N ARG A 164 6.60 -27.96 11.04
CA ARG A 164 6.69 -26.53 11.37
C ARG A 164 6.97 -25.64 10.15
N ASN A 165 6.36 -25.97 9.01
CA ASN A 165 6.53 -25.25 7.76
C ASN A 165 5.19 -24.98 7.06
N TRP A 166 5.19 -24.08 6.08
CA TRP A 166 4.03 -23.79 5.24
C TRP A 166 4.04 -24.70 4.01
N VAL A 167 2.94 -25.40 3.75
CA VAL A 167 2.76 -26.29 2.60
C VAL A 167 1.58 -25.82 1.75
N GLU A 168 1.61 -26.09 0.44
CA GLU A 168 0.52 -25.73 -0.48
C GLU A 168 -0.80 -26.39 -0.08
N SER A 169 -1.89 -25.62 -0.17
CA SER A 169 -3.24 -26.08 0.07
C SER A 169 -3.78 -26.78 -1.17
N SER A 170 -3.94 -28.10 -1.11
CA SER A 170 -4.81 -28.84 -2.04
C SER A 170 -6.25 -28.33 -2.02
#